data_AF-A0A7W0RZB2-F1
#
_entry.id   AF-A0A7W0RZB2-F1
#
_cell.length_a   1.000
_cell.length_b   1.000
_cell.length_c   1.000
_cell.angle_alpha   90.00
_cell.angle_beta   90.00
_cell.angle_gamma   90.00
#
_symmetry.space_group_name_H-M   'P 1'
#
loop_
_entity.id
_entity.type
_entity.pdbx_description
1 polymer ?
#
loop_
_entity_poly.entity_id
_entity_poly.type
_entity_poly.pdbx_seq_one_letter_code
_entity_poly.pdbx_strand_id
1 'polypeptide(L)' 'MKRRNVPLSLPADVLRQLRITAATRGTSISRVLGDALRDIVERESGYVRARKRAVAALEDGWQLGTNGRSGWRRDDLHER' A
#
# COMPACT_ATOMS: atom_id res chain seq x y z
N MET A 1 -18.20 7.98 4.50
CA MET A 1 -18.16 7.27 3.20
C MET A 1 -19.42 6.43 3.05
N LYS A 2 -20.06 6.47 1.88
CA LYS A 2 -21.25 5.65 1.58
C LYS A 2 -20.83 4.18 1.42
N ARG A 3 -21.47 3.27 2.17
CA ARG A 3 -21.24 1.82 2.03
C ARG A 3 -22.25 1.24 1.05
N ARG A 4 -21.83 0.30 0.22
CA ARG A 4 -22.72 -0.46 -0.68
C ARG A 4 -22.53 -1.94 -0.39
N ASN A 5 -23.64 -2.64 -0.19
CA ASN A 5 -23.63 -4.08 0.06
C ASN A 5 -23.35 -4.81 -1.25
N VAL A 6 -22.48 -5.82 -1.19
CA VAL A 6 -22.14 -6.69 -2.31
C VAL A 6 -22.36 -8.12 -1.83
N PRO A 7 -23.26 -8.90 -2.47
CA PRO A 7 -23.41 -10.31 -2.13
C PRO A 7 -22.15 -11.08 -2.58
N LEU A 8 -21.68 -12.00 -1.72
CA LEU A 8 -20.51 -12.84 -2.00
C LEU A 8 -20.88 -14.30 -1.78
N SER A 9 -20.58 -15.14 -2.77
CA SER A 9 -20.67 -16.58 -2.65
C SER A 9 -19.32 -17.11 -2.18
N LEU A 10 -19.31 -17.77 -1.01
CA LEU A 10 -18.11 -18.35 -0.42
C LEU A 10 -18.32 -19.84 -0.16
N PRO A 11 -17.27 -20.67 -0.30
CA PRO A 11 -17.31 -22.06 0.14
C PRO A 11 -17.71 -22.17 1.63
N ALA A 12 -18.47 -23.21 1.97
CA ALA A 12 -19.04 -23.36 3.31
C ALA A 12 -17.96 -23.53 4.40
N ASP A 13 -16.87 -24.20 4.06
CA ASP A 13 -15.69 -24.38 4.92
C ASP A 13 -14.99 -23.05 5.22
N VAL A 14 -14.83 -22.20 4.20
CA VAL A 14 -14.25 -20.85 4.35
C VAL A 14 -15.14 -19.99 5.24
N LEU A 15 -16.46 -20.01 5.02
CA LEU A 15 -17.41 -19.25 5.83
C LEU A 15 -17.35 -19.68 7.31
N ARG A 16 -17.21 -20.98 7.58
CA ARG A 16 -17.05 -21.52 8.93
C ARG A 16 -15.79 -21.00 9.61
N GLN A 17 -14.65 -21.04 8.92
CA GLN A 17 -13.39 -20.50 9.46
C GLN A 17 -13.45 -18.98 9.68
N LEU A 18 -14.13 -18.24 8.80
CA LEU A 18 -14.32 -16.80 8.97
C LEU A 18 -15.16 -16.48 10.20
N ARG A 19 -16.21 -17.26 10.49
CA ARG A 19 -17.02 -17.11 11.71
C ARG A 19 -16.19 -17.28 12.97
N ILE A 20 -15.37 -18.33 13.01
CA ILE A 20 -14.46 -18.59 14.14
C ILE A 20 -13.48 -17.42 14.29
N THR A 21 -12.84 -17.00 13.20
CA THR A 21 -11.87 -15.90 13.21
C THR A 21 -12.48 -14.59 13.68
N ALA A 22 -13.67 -14.25 13.19
CA ALA A 22 -14.40 -13.06 13.57
C ALA A 22 -14.74 -13.09 15.07
N ALA A 23 -15.23 -14.24 15.57
CA ALA A 23 -15.53 -14.44 16.99
C ALA A 23 -14.27 -14.31 17.87
N THR A 24 -13.17 -14.97 17.51
CA THR A 24 -11.89 -14.87 18.24
C THR A 24 -11.37 -13.45 18.31
N ARG A 25 -11.59 -12.65 17.26
CA ARG A 25 -11.16 -11.24 17.19
C ARG A 25 -12.16 -10.26 17.80
N GLY A 26 -13.34 -10.71 18.25
CA GLY A 26 -14.41 -9.82 18.70
C GLY A 26 -14.94 -8.90 17.60
N THR A 27 -14.95 -9.36 16.35
CA THR A 27 -15.35 -8.59 15.17
C THR A 27 -16.44 -9.29 14.37
N SER A 28 -17.00 -8.61 13.36
CA SER A 28 -17.94 -9.22 12.41
C SER A 28 -17.23 -9.75 11.17
N ILE A 29 -17.84 -10.74 10.50
CA ILE A 29 -17.40 -11.27 9.20
C ILE A 29 -17.21 -10.12 8.19
N SER A 30 -18.17 -9.21 8.11
CA SER A 30 -18.11 -8.05 7.20
C SER A 30 -16.92 -7.14 7.49
N ARG A 31 -16.51 -7.02 8.76
CA ARG A 31 -15.31 -6.25 9.14
C ARG A 31 -14.04 -6.95 8.67
N VAL A 32 -13.91 -8.25 8.96
CA VAL A 32 -12.78 -9.08 8.52
C VAL A 32 -12.59 -9.01 7.00
N LEU A 33 -13.68 -9.19 6.25
CA LEU A 33 -13.67 -9.08 4.78
C LEU A 33 -13.35 -7.66 4.31
N GLY A 34 -13.94 -6.65 4.93
CA GLY A 34 -13.72 -5.25 4.57
C GLY A 34 -12.27 -4.80 4.76
N ASP A 35 -11.62 -5.27 5.83
CA ASP A 35 -10.22 -4.95 6.11
C ASP A 35 -9.30 -5.71 5.14
N ALA A 36 -9.55 -6.99 4.86
CA ALA A 36 -8.78 -7.73 3.85
C ALA A 36 -8.88 -7.12 2.44
N LEU A 37 -10.08 -6.70 2.03
CA LEU A 37 -10.28 -6.02 0.73
C LEU A 37 -9.55 -4.67 0.68
N ARG A 38 -9.54 -3.94 1.79
CA ARG A 38 -8.81 -2.66 1.88
C ARG A 38 -7.32 -2.89 1.74
N ASP A 39 -6.75 -3.87 2.43
CA ASP A 39 -5.34 -4.20 2.33
C ASP A 39 -4.93 -4.54 0.89
N ILE A 40 -5.77 -5.28 0.16
CA ILE A 40 -5.52 -5.59 -1.26
C ILE A 40 -5.49 -4.30 -2.10
N VAL A 41 -6.52 -3.47 -1.97
CA VAL A 41 -6.61 -2.20 -2.71
C VAL A 41 -5.46 -1.26 -2.34
N GLU A 42 -5.07 -1.22 -1.08
CA GLU A 42 -4.02 -0.35 -0.59
C GLU A 42 -2.64 -0.81 -1.07
N ARG A 43 -2.38 -2.12 -1.13
CA ARG A 43 -1.16 -2.66 -1.74
C ARG A 43 -1.06 -2.33 -3.22
N GLU A 44 -2.14 -2.55 -3.98
CA GLU A 44 -2.16 -2.25 -5.42
C GLU A 44 -2.04 -0.75 -5.68
N SER A 45 -2.84 0.06 -5.01
CA SER A 45 -2.84 1.51 -5.19
C SER A 45 -1.57 2.16 -4.64
N GLY A 46 -1.01 1.65 -3.55
CA GLY A 46 0.24 2.10 -2.97
C GLY A 46 1.41 1.93 -3.93
N TYR A 47 1.53 0.75 -4.53
CA TYR A 47 2.52 0.50 -5.59
C TYR A 47 2.33 1.43 -6.78
N VAL A 48 1.11 1.53 -7.31
CA VAL A 48 0.81 2.39 -8.47
C VAL A 48 1.12 3.86 -8.16
N ARG A 49 0.77 4.36 -6.98
CA ARG A 49 1.08 5.72 -6.54
C ARG A 49 2.59 5.94 -6.37
N ALA A 50 3.30 4.99 -5.76
CA ALA A 50 4.75 5.07 -5.60
C ALA A 50 5.46 5.10 -6.97
N ARG A 51 5.06 4.22 -7.89
CA ARG A 51 5.56 4.19 -9.26
C ARG A 51 5.31 5.51 -9.98
N LYS A 52 4.09 6.05 -9.94
CA LYS A 52 3.76 7.35 -10.55
C LYS A 52 4.63 8.48 -10.00
N ARG A 53 4.80 8.54 -8.67
CA ARG A 53 5.67 9.55 -8.03
C ARG A 53 7.13 9.39 -8.45
N ALA A 54 7.64 8.17 -8.52
CA ALA A 54 9.02 7.91 -8.92
C ALA A 54 9.27 8.30 -10.38
N VAL A 55 8.36 7.97 -11.30
CA VAL A 55 8.47 8.36 -12.72
C VAL A 55 8.39 9.88 -12.87
N ALA A 56 7.43 10.54 -12.23
CA ALA A 56 7.33 12.00 -12.27
C ALA A 56 8.60 12.68 -11.74
N ALA A 57 9.18 12.18 -10.65
CA ALA A 57 10.42 12.72 -10.10
C ALA A 57 11.64 12.52 -11.02
N LEU A 58 11.62 11.50 -11.87
CA LEU A 58 12.65 11.29 -12.90
C LEU A 58 12.45 12.21 -14.11
N GLU A 59 11.20 12.43 -14.52
CA GLU A 59 10.83 13.32 -15.63
C GLU A 59 11.10 14.80 -15.31
N ASP A 60 10.69 15.25 -14.12
CA ASP A 60 10.94 16.62 -13.65
C ASP A 60 12.44 16.86 -13.37
N GLY A 61 13.15 15.80 -12.96
CA GLY A 61 14.52 15.90 -12.48
C GLY A 61 14.64 16.66 -11.16
N TRP A 62 15.83 16.62 -10.55
CA TRP A 62 16.10 17.29 -9.28
C TRP A 62 17.01 18.48 -9.53
N GLN A 63 16.61 19.68 -9.10
CA GLN A 63 17.47 20.86 -9.09
C GLN A 63 18.44 20.78 -7.91
N LEU A 64 19.50 19.98 -8.07
CA LEU A 64 20.50 19.74 -7.02
C LEU A 64 21.51 20.90 -6.87
N GLY A 65 21.37 21.99 -7.64
CA GLY A 65 22.31 23.13 -7.62
C GLY A 65 23.70 22.80 -8.16
N THR A 66 23.91 21.60 -8.70
CA THR A 66 25.22 21.10 -9.17
C THR A 66 25.52 21.48 -10.62
N ASN A 67 24.54 21.97 -11.39
CA ASN A 67 24.67 22.20 -12.84
C ASN A 67 25.27 20.99 -13.58
N GLY A 68 24.94 19.78 -13.13
CA GLY A 68 25.46 18.52 -13.69
C GLY A 68 26.87 18.14 -13.23
N ARG A 69 27.49 18.88 -12.30
CA ARG A 69 28.82 18.58 -11.75
C ARG A 69 28.77 18.50 -10.23
N SER A 70 28.95 17.30 -9.68
CA SER A 70 29.17 17.14 -8.24
C SER A 70 30.60 17.59 -7.90
N GLY A 71 30.74 18.66 -7.10
CA GLY A 71 32.04 19.14 -6.62
C GLY A 71 32.64 18.30 -5.48
N TRP A 72 31.95 17.25 -5.07
CA TRP A 72 32.30 16.35 -3.97
C TRP A 72 32.55 14.94 -4.52
N ARG A 73 33.54 14.26 -3.95
CA ARG A 73 33.78 12.82 -4.10
C ARG A 73 32.98 12.08 -3.03
N ARG A 74 32.74 10.78 -3.26
CA ARG A 74 32.02 9.92 -2.32
C ARG A 74 32.65 9.95 -0.92
N ASP A 75 33.97 10.00 -0.85
CA ASP A 75 34.72 10.00 0.40
C ASP A 75 34.53 11.30 1.19
N ASP A 76 34.32 12.44 0.51
CA ASP A 76 34.05 13.76 1.13
C ASP A 76 32.68 13.81 1.85
N LEU A 77 31.77 12.89 1.53
CA LEU A 77 30.45 12.77 2.15
C LEU A 77 30.42 11.79 3.33
N HIS A 78 31.49 11.00 3.51
CA HIS A 78 31.60 10.00 4.55
C HIS A 78 32.42 10.52 5.75
N GLU A 79 31.98 11.62 6.34
CA GLU A 79 32.37 12.05 7.69
C GLU A 79 31.11 12.54 8.43
N ARG A 80 30.41 11.60 9.07
CA ARG A 80 29.42 11.87 10.12
C ARG A 80 29.51 10.79 11.19
#